data_AF-A0A9P8QSK0-F1
#
_entry.id   AF-A0A9P8QSK0-F1
#
_cell.length_a   1.000
_cell.length_b   1.000
_cell.length_c   1.000
_cell.angle_alpha   90.00
_cell.angle_beta   90.00
_cell.angle_gamma   90.00
#
_symmetry.space_group_name_H-M   'P 1'
#
loop_
_entity.id
_entity.type
_entity.pdbx_description
1 polymer ?
#
loop_
_entity_poly.entity_id
_entity_poly.type
_entity_poly.pdbx_seq_one_letter_code
_entity_poly.pdbx_strand_id
1 'polypeptide(L)'
;MAGRRVHASALVGGGGGGGVDGSSQTAKSERHVHWRQSVDEYRCSSNSDEDLPLFSLPESMGDVDGVGRAWANKRRTASRKLWRRSRRLRPRCTMAVLLLLIPFAFYLTMLWIREQDLDAKWMPDRDSLLFGRKPLPAPLERTWISSHKLPLRTQGRDIVDAEGHRFKLSSINWYGASDELFVPGGLDVQHRSAIAETIKKLGFNSVRLPYADELVVKNPVVEPRLVLANPDLEGLRAMDVFEAVTTALTDAGIAVIINNHITRAAWCCGADPCDAGWANDHLGPLCQVKQTEEDWIQHWEAVMGRVVNNPLVIGADLRNEVRGLWGTMPWSKWAAAAEKCGNRLLKMKPDWLIIVEGTESANDVSGARERPVQLDVDHRLVYSAHGYKWSGWGSWQGRFAQRSYKSFVATMRRNWAYLLEGDIAPVWFGELGAPDDPSVGDARYWKNLLKYLKSIDADFGYWALNPRKAKGNEKESYSLVHDDWITPVLDYRMKDLLELMRQ
;
A
#
# COMPACT_ATOMS: atom_id res chain seq x y z
N MET A 1 -41.76 -54.63 -15.46
CA MET A 1 -41.31 -54.30 -16.84
C MET A 1 -39.86 -53.83 -16.69
N ALA A 2 -38.79 -54.40 -17.27
CA ALA A 2 -38.54 -55.08 -18.55
C ALA A 2 -38.07 -54.11 -19.67
N GLY A 3 -36.88 -54.37 -20.23
CA GLY A 3 -36.08 -53.47 -21.12
C GLY A 3 -34.75 -53.08 -20.43
N ARG A 4 -33.51 -53.40 -20.88
CA ARG A 4 -32.92 -53.83 -22.18
C ARG A 4 -33.10 -52.80 -23.31
N ARG A 5 -32.13 -52.49 -24.19
CA ARG A 5 -30.78 -53.02 -24.56
C ARG A 5 -29.97 -51.89 -25.29
N VAL A 6 -28.71 -51.91 -25.76
CA VAL A 6 -27.61 -52.91 -25.95
C VAL A 6 -26.21 -52.21 -25.88
N HIS A 7 -25.16 -52.71 -26.56
CA HIS A 7 -23.77 -52.18 -26.61
C HIS A 7 -23.34 -51.73 -28.03
N ALA A 8 -22.24 -50.94 -28.11
CA ALA A 8 -21.05 -51.13 -28.99
C ALA A 8 -20.02 -50.02 -28.61
N SER A 9 -18.69 -50.16 -28.46
CA SER A 9 -17.62 -51.10 -28.87
C SER A 9 -17.26 -51.11 -30.37
N ALA A 10 -15.99 -51.11 -30.81
CA ALA A 10 -14.67 -50.84 -30.19
C ALA A 10 -13.55 -50.87 -31.28
N LEU A 11 -12.27 -50.73 -30.89
CA LEU A 11 -11.04 -51.20 -31.59
C LEU A 11 -10.58 -50.46 -32.88
N VAL A 12 -9.31 -50.52 -33.33
CA VAL A 12 -7.98 -50.52 -32.64
C VAL A 12 -6.83 -50.30 -33.66
N GLY A 13 -5.62 -49.96 -33.18
CA GLY A 13 -4.35 -50.04 -33.93
C GLY A 13 -3.89 -48.73 -34.59
N GLY A 14 -2.60 -48.35 -34.66
CA GLY A 14 -1.35 -49.02 -34.25
C GLY A 14 -0.53 -49.53 -35.45
N GLY A 15 0.79 -49.41 -35.51
CA GLY A 15 1.74 -48.75 -34.59
C GLY A 15 3.22 -49.08 -34.94
N GLY A 16 4.18 -48.45 -34.25
CA GLY A 16 5.63 -48.71 -34.37
C GLY A 16 6.34 -48.00 -35.54
N GLY A 17 7.67 -47.79 -35.49
CA GLY A 17 8.58 -47.98 -34.36
C GLY A 17 10.08 -47.87 -34.72
N GLY A 18 10.92 -47.50 -33.74
CA GLY A 18 12.39 -47.48 -33.81
C GLY A 18 13.00 -46.18 -34.40
N GLY A 19 14.18 -45.71 -33.95
CA GLY A 19 14.98 -46.14 -32.80
C GLY A 19 16.47 -45.77 -32.88
N VAL A 20 17.22 -46.07 -31.81
CA VAL A 20 18.71 -46.17 -31.70
C VAL A 20 19.51 -44.87 -31.44
N ASP A 21 19.89 -44.75 -30.16
CA ASP A 21 21.17 -44.36 -29.54
C ASP A 21 21.85 -42.98 -29.74
N GLY A 22 22.51 -42.53 -28.65
CA GLY A 22 23.26 -41.27 -28.56
C GLY A 22 23.80 -40.94 -27.16
N SER A 23 24.23 -41.95 -26.37
CA SER A 23 24.66 -41.74 -24.98
C SER A 23 26.13 -41.32 -24.84
N SER A 24 26.41 -40.22 -24.12
CA SER A 24 27.74 -39.97 -23.55
C SER A 24 27.67 -39.18 -22.25
N GLN A 25 28.23 -39.75 -21.17
CA GLN A 25 28.60 -39.01 -19.97
C GLN A 25 30.06 -38.55 -20.09
N THR A 26 30.35 -37.29 -19.76
CA THR A 26 31.67 -36.84 -19.29
C THR A 26 31.48 -35.79 -18.19
N ALA A 27 32.51 -35.57 -17.38
CA ALA A 27 32.34 -35.04 -16.02
C ALA A 27 33.23 -33.83 -15.69
N LYS A 28 32.84 -33.13 -14.62
CA LYS A 28 33.63 -32.21 -13.78
C LYS A 28 34.21 -30.93 -14.42
N SER A 29 33.86 -29.80 -13.82
CA SER A 29 34.87 -29.12 -12.99
C SER A 29 34.22 -28.56 -11.72
N GLU A 30 34.65 -29.08 -10.56
CA GLU A 30 34.28 -28.54 -9.25
C GLU A 30 35.20 -27.36 -8.91
N ARG A 31 34.69 -26.34 -8.21
CA ARG A 31 35.54 -25.34 -7.53
C ARG A 31 35.02 -24.99 -6.14
N HIS A 32 35.01 -25.98 -5.26
CA HIS A 32 34.96 -25.73 -3.81
C HIS A 32 36.30 -25.13 -3.36
N VAL A 33 36.25 -23.93 -2.75
CA VAL A 33 37.35 -23.41 -1.93
C VAL A 33 37.01 -23.72 -0.48
N HIS A 34 37.48 -24.86 0.01
CA HIS A 34 37.40 -25.21 1.43
C HIS A 34 38.63 -24.67 2.17
N TRP A 35 38.41 -23.84 3.17
CA TRP A 35 39.36 -23.66 4.26
C TRP A 35 38.80 -24.33 5.53
N ARG A 36 39.38 -25.48 5.88
CA ARG A 36 39.60 -25.88 7.28
C ARG A 36 40.90 -25.18 7.73
N GLN A 37 41.26 -25.01 9.00
CA GLN A 37 41.19 -25.87 10.18
C GLN A 37 41.05 -24.99 11.45
N SER A 38 40.29 -25.44 12.46
CA SER A 38 40.78 -26.09 13.70
C SER A 38 41.34 -25.11 14.75
N VAL A 39 40.56 -24.72 15.76
CA VAL A 39 40.41 -25.29 17.14
C VAL A 39 41.68 -25.17 18.01
N ASP A 40 41.45 -24.88 19.30
CA ASP A 40 42.36 -24.97 20.47
C ASP A 40 43.51 -23.94 20.53
N GLU A 41 43.99 -23.49 21.70
CA GLU A 41 43.43 -23.47 23.07
C GLU A 41 44.15 -22.31 23.82
N TYR A 42 43.50 -21.64 24.77
CA TYR A 42 44.19 -21.16 25.97
C TYR A 42 43.20 -20.73 27.06
N ARG A 43 43.27 -21.42 28.20
CA ARG A 43 42.45 -21.18 29.39
C ARG A 43 43.39 -20.92 30.56
N CYS A 44 43.22 -19.81 31.26
CA CYS A 44 43.74 -19.69 32.62
C CYS A 44 42.88 -18.73 33.44
N SER A 45 42.66 -19.08 34.71
CA SER A 45 41.76 -18.40 35.64
C SER A 45 42.43 -18.26 36.99
N SER A 46 42.23 -17.13 37.67
CA SER A 46 42.62 -16.95 39.07
C SER A 46 41.65 -16.00 39.76
N ASN A 47 40.94 -16.49 40.77
CA ASN A 47 40.18 -15.67 41.72
C ASN A 47 41.13 -15.08 42.78
N SER A 48 40.75 -13.93 43.36
CA SER A 48 40.59 -13.74 44.82
C SER A 48 40.44 -12.25 45.14
N ASP A 49 39.32 -11.87 45.78
CA ASP A 49 39.19 -11.09 47.04
C ASP A 49 39.96 -9.72 47.18
N GLU A 50 39.58 -8.73 48.00
CA GLU A 50 38.60 -8.61 49.10
C GLU A 50 38.22 -7.11 49.33
N ASP A 51 37.17 -6.84 50.13
CA ASP A 51 36.80 -5.62 50.90
C ASP A 51 36.98 -4.13 50.41
N LEU A 52 35.82 -3.42 50.26
CA LEU A 52 35.23 -2.39 51.18
C LEU A 52 36.13 -1.38 51.98
N PRO A 53 35.60 -0.23 52.52
CA PRO A 53 34.35 0.53 52.24
C PRO A 53 34.41 2.11 52.34
N LEU A 54 33.26 2.76 52.06
CA LEU A 54 32.63 3.92 52.78
C LEU A 54 33.17 5.39 52.75
N PHE A 55 32.25 6.30 53.14
CA PHE A 55 32.33 7.75 53.47
C PHE A 55 32.61 8.78 52.33
N SER A 56 32.07 10.03 52.34
CA SER A 56 30.81 10.62 52.85
C SER A 56 30.67 12.11 52.43
N LEU A 57 29.46 12.66 52.33
CA LEU A 57 29.18 14.11 52.23
C LEU A 57 29.04 14.77 53.62
N PRO A 58 29.38 16.06 53.78
CA PRO A 58 28.39 17.17 53.93
C PRO A 58 28.63 18.31 52.88
N GLU A 59 27.71 19.24 52.56
CA GLU A 59 27.09 20.35 53.35
C GLU A 59 28.09 21.37 53.93
N SER A 60 27.86 22.70 53.94
CA SER A 60 26.74 23.55 53.45
C SER A 60 27.15 25.05 53.30
N MET A 61 26.23 25.90 52.80
CA MET A 61 26.10 27.39 52.95
C MET A 61 27.27 28.37 52.65
N GLY A 62 26.93 29.50 52.02
CA GLY A 62 27.77 30.70 51.89
C GLY A 62 27.25 31.67 50.81
N ASP A 63 27.02 32.94 51.15
CA ASP A 63 26.30 33.94 50.32
C ASP A 63 26.93 35.36 50.41
N VAL A 64 26.44 36.29 49.58
CA VAL A 64 26.55 37.77 49.66
C VAL A 64 27.80 38.49 49.07
N ASP A 65 27.52 39.34 48.06
CA ASP A 65 28.15 40.60 47.58
C ASP A 65 29.66 40.78 47.28
N GLY A 66 29.95 41.79 46.42
CA GLY A 66 31.30 42.33 46.22
C GLY A 66 31.53 43.22 44.98
N VAL A 67 31.00 44.45 44.93
CA VAL A 67 31.24 45.39 43.81
C VAL A 67 32.59 46.12 43.95
N GLY A 68 33.42 46.15 42.89
CA GLY A 68 34.63 46.98 42.84
C GLY A 68 35.19 47.21 41.42
N ARG A 69 35.45 48.48 41.04
CA ARG A 69 36.04 48.86 39.74
C ARG A 69 37.31 49.70 39.93
N ALA A 70 38.29 49.51 39.04
CA ALA A 70 39.55 50.27 38.92
C ALA A 70 40.50 50.13 40.14
N TRP A 71 41.81 50.39 40.07
CA TRP A 71 42.67 50.99 39.04
C TRP A 71 43.80 49.99 38.65
N ALA A 72 44.12 49.75 37.37
CA ALA A 72 44.72 50.62 36.36
C ALA A 72 46.24 50.88 36.53
N ASN A 73 47.01 50.44 35.52
CA ASN A 73 48.40 50.82 35.16
C ASN A 73 49.59 50.46 36.08
N LYS A 74 50.26 49.35 35.73
CA LYS A 74 51.68 49.43 35.33
C LYS A 74 52.02 48.37 34.26
N ARG A 75 53.03 48.68 33.44
CA ARG A 75 53.66 47.82 32.39
C ARG A 75 52.80 47.41 31.16
N ARG A 76 52.43 48.43 30.36
CA ARG A 76 52.76 48.38 28.91
C ARG A 76 54.31 48.25 28.85
N THR A 77 54.98 47.43 28.05
CA THR A 77 54.69 46.91 26.70
C THR A 77 55.34 45.53 26.43
N ALA A 78 54.54 44.52 26.05
CA ALA A 78 55.04 43.28 25.42
C ALA A 78 54.00 42.61 24.50
N SER A 79 52.71 42.84 24.77
CA SER A 79 51.53 42.20 24.16
C SER A 79 51.24 42.57 22.68
N ARG A 80 52.23 42.45 21.78
CA ARG A 80 52.06 42.77 20.34
C ARG A 80 52.58 41.74 19.32
N LYS A 81 53.37 40.71 19.69
CA LYS A 81 53.87 39.70 18.73
C LYS A 81 53.16 38.35 18.71
N LEU A 82 52.63 37.85 19.84
CA LEU A 82 52.04 36.49 19.90
C LEU A 82 50.54 36.41 19.54
N TRP A 83 49.74 37.45 19.82
CA TRP A 83 48.29 37.47 19.49
C TRP A 83 47.97 37.91 18.04
N ARG A 84 48.86 37.62 17.08
CA ARG A 84 48.70 37.96 15.65
C ARG A 84 48.62 36.76 14.69
N ARG A 85 48.72 35.51 15.16
CA ARG A 85 48.55 34.31 14.30
C ARG A 85 47.14 33.69 14.30
N SER A 86 46.34 33.85 15.36
CA SER A 86 44.97 33.28 15.42
C SER A 86 43.89 34.09 14.68
N ARG A 87 44.08 35.41 14.46
CA ARG A 87 43.06 36.28 13.83
C ARG A 87 42.99 36.22 12.29
N ARG A 88 43.80 35.41 11.59
CA ARG A 88 43.80 35.35 10.11
C ARG A 88 42.78 34.36 9.49
N LEU A 89 42.16 33.48 10.29
CA LEU A 89 41.17 32.51 9.77
C LEU A 89 39.73 33.06 9.73
N ARG A 90 39.31 33.86 10.71
CA ARG A 90 37.92 34.36 10.80
C ARG A 90 37.37 35.09 9.56
N PRO A 91 38.04 36.10 8.96
CA PRO A 91 37.41 36.90 7.90
C PRO A 91 37.23 36.16 6.56
N ARG A 92 38.08 35.15 6.29
CA ARG A 92 37.93 34.31 5.08
C ARG A 92 36.77 33.33 5.22
N CYS A 93 36.60 32.73 6.40
CA CYS A 93 35.45 31.87 6.69
C CYS A 93 34.12 32.64 6.59
N THR A 94 34.01 33.86 7.13
CA THR A 94 32.76 34.63 7.04
C THR A 94 32.40 35.02 5.60
N MET A 95 33.38 35.36 4.75
CA MET A 95 33.11 35.68 3.34
C MET A 95 32.74 34.43 2.53
N ALA A 96 33.39 33.30 2.77
CA ALA A 96 33.03 32.02 2.15
C ALA A 96 31.63 31.53 2.56
N VAL A 97 31.27 31.70 3.84
CA VAL A 97 29.92 31.40 4.34
C VAL A 97 28.87 32.28 3.66
N LEU A 98 29.09 33.61 3.54
CA LEU A 98 28.17 34.50 2.82
C LEU A 98 28.02 34.14 1.33
N LEU A 99 29.11 33.74 0.67
CA LEU A 99 29.10 33.27 -0.73
C LEU A 99 28.36 31.95 -0.93
N LEU A 100 28.18 31.14 0.11
CA LEU A 100 27.34 29.93 0.08
C LEU A 100 25.89 30.22 0.51
N LEU A 101 25.69 31.13 1.47
CA LEU A 101 24.37 31.51 1.97
C LEU A 101 23.50 32.21 0.91
N ILE A 102 24.07 33.04 0.02
CA ILE A 102 23.28 33.73 -1.01
C ILE A 102 22.70 32.73 -2.04
N PRO A 103 23.48 31.83 -2.67
CA PRO A 103 22.93 30.76 -3.52
C PRO A 103 21.97 29.82 -2.78
N PHE A 104 22.25 29.50 -1.51
CA PHE A 104 21.37 28.65 -0.70
C PHE A 104 20.03 29.31 -0.40
N ALA A 105 20.02 30.60 -0.01
CA ALA A 105 18.79 31.36 0.20
C ALA A 105 17.99 31.55 -1.10
N PHE A 106 18.67 31.81 -2.23
CA PHE A 106 18.02 31.84 -3.54
C PHE A 106 17.40 30.49 -3.92
N TYR A 107 18.11 29.38 -3.69
CA TYR A 107 17.61 28.03 -3.92
C TYR A 107 16.39 27.71 -3.03
N LEU A 108 16.43 28.04 -1.74
CA LEU A 108 15.28 27.90 -0.84
C LEU A 108 14.09 28.77 -1.28
N THR A 109 14.34 29.97 -1.79
CA THR A 109 13.30 30.88 -2.31
C THR A 109 12.67 30.30 -3.59
N MET A 110 13.48 29.77 -4.51
CA MET A 110 13.02 29.08 -5.73
C MET A 110 12.23 27.81 -5.40
N LEU A 111 12.64 27.03 -4.39
CA LEU A 111 11.85 25.91 -3.90
C LEU A 111 10.51 26.40 -3.34
N TRP A 112 10.51 27.40 -2.45
CA TRP A 112 9.30 27.93 -1.83
C TRP A 112 8.30 28.47 -2.84
N ILE A 113 8.73 29.28 -3.82
CA ILE A 113 7.87 29.76 -4.92
C ILE A 113 7.30 28.58 -5.71
N ARG A 114 8.13 27.58 -6.06
CA ARG A 114 7.67 26.40 -6.80
C ARG A 114 6.68 25.55 -6.00
N GLU A 115 6.79 25.50 -4.68
CA GLU A 115 5.79 24.84 -3.84
C GLU A 115 4.49 25.67 -3.77
N GLN A 116 4.56 27.01 -3.66
CA GLN A 116 3.38 27.88 -3.78
C GLN A 116 2.66 27.73 -5.13
N ASP A 117 3.39 27.64 -6.25
CA ASP A 117 2.83 27.40 -7.60
C ASP A 117 2.12 26.03 -7.71
N LEU A 118 2.46 25.07 -6.85
CA LEU A 118 1.85 23.75 -6.80
C LEU A 118 0.65 23.71 -5.85
N ASP A 119 0.71 24.41 -4.73
CA ASP A 119 -0.35 24.46 -3.72
C ASP A 119 -1.40 25.55 -4.02
N ALA A 120 -1.17 26.41 -5.02
CA ALA A 120 -2.16 27.31 -5.59
C ALA A 120 -3.44 26.55 -6.02
N LYS A 121 -4.60 27.13 -5.72
CA LYS A 121 -5.93 26.54 -6.01
C LYS A 121 -6.12 26.33 -7.52
N TRP A 122 -6.50 25.11 -7.92
CA TRP A 122 -6.89 24.83 -9.30
C TRP A 122 -8.36 25.20 -9.54
N MET A 123 -8.70 25.64 -10.75
CA MET A 123 -10.08 25.87 -11.17
C MET A 123 -10.51 24.78 -12.16
N PRO A 124 -11.62 24.04 -11.88
CA PRO A 124 -12.18 23.08 -12.82
C PRO A 124 -12.49 23.68 -14.19
N ASP A 125 -12.29 22.88 -15.23
CA ASP A 125 -12.65 23.24 -16.59
C ASP A 125 -14.18 23.29 -16.79
N ARG A 126 -14.62 23.88 -17.90
CA ARG A 126 -16.03 24.09 -18.20
C ARG A 126 -16.84 22.79 -18.21
N ASP A 127 -16.28 21.70 -18.71
CA ASP A 127 -17.03 20.44 -18.88
C ASP A 127 -17.16 19.72 -17.54
N SER A 128 -16.13 19.79 -16.69
CA SER A 128 -16.20 19.39 -15.28
C SER A 128 -17.22 20.22 -14.49
N LEU A 129 -17.30 21.54 -14.71
CA LEU A 129 -18.33 22.42 -14.10
C LEU A 129 -19.76 22.21 -14.65
N LEU A 130 -19.90 21.60 -15.84
CA LEU A 130 -21.18 21.21 -16.44
C LEU A 130 -21.60 19.79 -16.09
N PHE A 131 -20.66 18.91 -15.73
CA PHE A 131 -20.93 17.56 -15.23
C PHE A 131 -21.69 17.60 -13.91
N GLY A 132 -21.20 18.37 -12.93
CA GLY A 132 -21.84 18.56 -11.61
C GLY A 132 -23.21 19.25 -11.61
N ARG A 133 -23.81 19.49 -12.79
CA ARG A 133 -25.16 20.03 -12.98
C ARG A 133 -26.11 19.04 -13.64
N LYS A 134 -25.68 17.80 -13.84
CA LYS A 134 -26.44 16.72 -14.48
C LYS A 134 -26.56 15.54 -13.51
N PRO A 135 -27.63 14.74 -13.58
CA PRO A 135 -27.67 13.46 -12.89
C PRO A 135 -26.56 12.54 -13.43
N LEU A 136 -26.12 11.57 -12.61
CA LEU A 136 -25.24 10.51 -13.07
C LEU A 136 -25.86 9.76 -14.26
N PRO A 137 -25.07 9.41 -15.29
CA PRO A 137 -25.53 8.47 -16.30
C PRO A 137 -25.72 7.09 -15.66
N ALA A 138 -26.74 6.35 -16.09
CA ALA A 138 -26.91 4.96 -15.66
C ALA A 138 -25.60 4.15 -15.88
N PRO A 139 -25.24 3.26 -14.94
CA PRO A 139 -24.16 2.29 -15.14
C PRO A 139 -24.33 1.43 -16.40
N LEU A 140 -23.31 0.65 -16.73
CA LEU A 140 -23.32 -0.21 -17.92
C LEU A 140 -23.50 -1.67 -17.49
N GLU A 141 -24.61 -2.30 -17.89
CA GLU A 141 -24.86 -3.70 -17.52
C GLU A 141 -23.74 -4.67 -17.95
N ARG A 142 -22.99 -4.33 -19.02
CA ARG A 142 -21.81 -5.09 -19.46
C ARG A 142 -20.61 -5.06 -18.49
N THR A 143 -20.55 -4.13 -17.54
CA THR A 143 -19.44 -4.04 -16.57
C THR A 143 -19.70 -4.81 -15.28
N TRP A 144 -20.92 -5.31 -15.05
CA TRP A 144 -21.24 -6.08 -13.85
C TRP A 144 -20.66 -7.50 -13.87
N ILE A 145 -20.26 -8.00 -12.70
CA ILE A 145 -19.79 -9.37 -12.53
C ILE A 145 -20.89 -10.41 -12.79
N SER A 146 -22.17 -10.03 -12.60
CA SER A 146 -23.34 -10.83 -12.98
C SER A 146 -23.48 -11.07 -14.49
N SER A 147 -22.78 -10.28 -15.31
CA SER A 147 -22.73 -10.41 -16.77
C SER A 147 -21.54 -11.25 -17.26
N HIS A 148 -20.78 -11.85 -16.34
CA HIS A 148 -19.56 -12.63 -16.59
C HIS A 148 -19.66 -14.02 -15.95
N LYS A 149 -18.93 -15.00 -16.50
CA LYS A 149 -18.95 -16.38 -16.00
C LYS A 149 -17.81 -16.66 -15.04
N LEU A 150 -18.13 -16.98 -13.80
CA LEU A 150 -17.13 -17.24 -12.75
C LEU A 150 -16.57 -18.67 -12.85
N PRO A 151 -15.33 -18.91 -12.35
CA PRO A 151 -14.43 -17.99 -11.65
C PRO A 151 -13.68 -17.02 -12.58
N LEU A 152 -13.18 -15.90 -12.03
CA LEU A 152 -12.23 -15.02 -12.71
C LEU A 152 -10.81 -15.60 -12.67
N ARG A 153 -10.01 -15.33 -13.71
CA ARG A 153 -8.62 -15.78 -13.85
C ARG A 153 -7.80 -14.75 -14.63
N THR A 154 -6.48 -14.90 -14.68
CA THR A 154 -5.59 -13.98 -15.40
C THR A 154 -5.10 -14.57 -16.71
N GLN A 155 -5.12 -13.77 -17.78
CA GLN A 155 -4.71 -14.18 -19.11
C GLN A 155 -3.94 -13.03 -19.78
N GLY A 156 -2.62 -13.20 -19.89
CA GLY A 156 -1.73 -12.12 -20.33
C GLY A 156 -1.83 -10.91 -19.40
N ARG A 157 -2.00 -9.73 -19.97
CA ARG A 157 -2.22 -8.46 -19.25
C ARG A 157 -3.61 -8.30 -18.58
N ASP A 158 -4.58 -9.16 -18.85
CA ASP A 158 -5.98 -8.90 -18.47
C ASP A 158 -6.54 -9.91 -17.46
N ILE A 159 -7.50 -9.47 -16.63
CA ILE A 159 -8.37 -10.34 -15.84
C ILE A 159 -9.55 -10.74 -16.74
N VAL A 160 -9.82 -12.04 -16.83
CA VAL A 160 -10.85 -12.62 -17.70
C VAL A 160 -11.76 -13.57 -16.93
N ASP A 161 -12.96 -13.77 -17.45
CA ASP A 161 -13.91 -14.76 -16.96
C ASP A 161 -13.60 -16.19 -17.46
N ALA A 162 -14.43 -17.15 -17.08
CA ALA A 162 -14.28 -18.55 -17.44
C ALA A 162 -14.49 -18.85 -18.95
N GLU A 163 -15.02 -17.91 -19.73
CA GLU A 163 -15.13 -18.01 -21.20
C GLU A 163 -14.04 -17.18 -21.94
N GLY A 164 -13.30 -16.34 -21.21
CA GLY A 164 -12.23 -15.49 -21.74
C GLY A 164 -12.65 -14.04 -22.00
N HIS A 165 -13.83 -13.62 -21.57
CA HIS A 165 -14.25 -12.21 -21.64
C HIS A 165 -13.51 -11.40 -20.57
N ARG A 166 -12.94 -10.24 -20.95
CA ARG A 166 -12.23 -9.38 -19.98
C ARG A 166 -13.19 -8.75 -18.96
N PHE A 167 -12.93 -9.01 -17.69
CA PHE A 167 -13.57 -8.31 -16.57
C PHE A 167 -12.62 -7.24 -16.03
N LYS A 168 -12.89 -5.98 -16.40
CA LYS A 168 -12.11 -4.81 -15.98
C LYS A 168 -12.53 -4.34 -14.58
N LEU A 169 -11.62 -4.37 -13.62
CA LEU A 169 -11.84 -3.84 -12.27
C LEU A 169 -11.94 -2.30 -12.30
N SER A 170 -13.12 -1.81 -11.96
CA SER A 170 -13.40 -0.41 -11.66
C SER A 170 -13.78 -0.33 -10.18
N SER A 171 -12.77 -0.38 -9.31
CA SER A 171 -12.94 -0.54 -7.87
C SER A 171 -13.06 0.79 -7.11
N ILE A 172 -13.73 0.76 -5.96
CA ILE A 172 -13.63 1.82 -4.93
C ILE A 172 -13.17 1.21 -3.59
N ASN A 173 -12.46 2.00 -2.78
CA ASN A 173 -12.08 1.62 -1.43
C ASN A 173 -13.17 2.05 -0.42
N TRP A 174 -13.64 1.13 0.42
CA TRP A 174 -14.54 1.42 1.56
C TRP A 174 -13.84 0.99 2.86
N TYR A 175 -13.20 1.94 3.54
CA TYR A 175 -12.37 1.68 4.73
C TYR A 175 -13.16 1.73 6.04
N GLY A 176 -12.51 1.40 7.16
CA GLY A 176 -13.04 1.55 8.53
C GLY A 176 -12.81 0.32 9.42
N ALA A 177 -12.87 -0.88 8.85
CA ALA A 177 -12.40 -2.11 9.50
C ALA A 177 -10.86 -2.18 9.61
N SER A 178 -10.17 -1.30 8.87
CA SER A 178 -8.76 -0.91 9.02
C SER A 178 -8.49 0.03 10.20
N ASP A 179 -9.51 0.76 10.66
CA ASP A 179 -9.36 1.92 11.54
C ASP A 179 -9.68 1.55 13.00
N GLU A 180 -9.38 2.45 13.94
CA GLU A 180 -9.49 2.21 15.40
C GLU A 180 -10.88 1.84 15.94
N LEU A 181 -11.93 1.87 15.10
CA LEU A 181 -13.30 1.46 15.43
C LEU A 181 -13.65 0.04 14.98
N PHE A 182 -12.79 -0.63 14.20
CA PHE A 182 -12.95 -2.02 13.72
C PHE A 182 -14.23 -2.29 12.89
N VAL A 183 -14.83 -1.26 12.29
CA VAL A 183 -16.13 -1.35 11.59
C VAL A 183 -16.06 -0.53 10.29
N PRO A 184 -16.48 -1.06 9.12
CA PRO A 184 -16.55 -0.28 7.88
C PRO A 184 -17.39 0.99 8.08
N GLY A 185 -16.91 2.13 7.60
CA GLY A 185 -17.55 3.41 7.93
C GLY A 185 -19.00 3.52 7.44
N GLY A 186 -19.84 4.25 8.17
CA GLY A 186 -21.18 4.64 7.74
C GLY A 186 -22.32 3.72 8.18
N LEU A 187 -22.05 2.60 8.85
CA LEU A 187 -23.10 1.72 9.39
C LEU A 187 -23.93 2.34 10.53
N ASP A 188 -23.44 3.45 11.09
CA ASP A 188 -24.12 4.35 12.02
C ASP A 188 -25.08 5.33 11.31
N VAL A 189 -24.85 5.63 10.02
CA VAL A 189 -25.64 6.59 9.23
C VAL A 189 -26.61 5.91 8.26
N GLN A 190 -26.21 4.79 7.64
CA GLN A 190 -26.98 4.09 6.60
C GLN A 190 -26.91 2.57 6.72
N HIS A 191 -27.98 1.91 6.27
CA HIS A 191 -27.97 0.46 6.11
C HIS A 191 -26.95 0.04 5.05
N ARG A 192 -26.13 -0.98 5.32
CA ARG A 192 -25.04 -1.45 4.45
C ARG A 192 -25.44 -1.69 3.00
N SER A 193 -26.65 -2.22 2.76
CA SER A 193 -27.18 -2.44 1.41
C SER A 193 -27.47 -1.12 0.65
N ALA A 194 -27.82 -0.03 1.35
CA ALA A 194 -28.00 1.28 0.74
C ALA A 194 -26.67 1.92 0.33
N ILE A 195 -25.60 1.66 1.10
CA ILE A 195 -24.23 2.04 0.74
C ILE A 195 -23.76 1.21 -0.47
N ALA A 196 -23.97 -0.12 -0.48
CA ALA A 196 -23.66 -0.99 -1.61
C ALA A 196 -24.39 -0.56 -2.90
N GLU A 197 -25.69 -0.33 -2.84
CA GLU A 197 -26.46 0.20 -3.99
C GLU A 197 -26.04 1.64 -4.37
N THR A 198 -25.38 2.40 -3.49
CA THR A 198 -24.79 3.69 -3.86
C THR A 198 -23.48 3.53 -4.62
N ILE A 199 -22.60 2.61 -4.19
CA ILE A 199 -21.39 2.22 -4.95
C ILE A 199 -21.75 1.78 -6.37
N LYS A 200 -22.82 0.99 -6.51
CA LYS A 200 -23.39 0.56 -7.79
C LYS A 200 -23.91 1.74 -8.63
N LYS A 201 -24.64 2.69 -8.04
CA LYS A 201 -25.10 3.92 -8.74
C LYS A 201 -23.95 4.81 -9.22
N LEU A 202 -22.83 4.84 -8.50
CA LEU A 202 -21.59 5.53 -8.91
C LEU A 202 -20.91 4.85 -10.11
N GLY A 203 -21.22 3.58 -10.40
CA GLY A 203 -20.70 2.82 -11.54
C GLY A 203 -19.51 1.91 -11.25
N PHE A 204 -19.09 1.79 -9.98
CA PHE A 204 -18.03 0.86 -9.58
C PHE A 204 -18.57 -0.58 -9.55
N ASN A 205 -17.89 -1.50 -10.23
CA ASN A 205 -18.26 -2.92 -10.29
C ASN A 205 -17.54 -3.78 -9.23
N SER A 206 -16.58 -3.19 -8.52
CA SER A 206 -15.81 -3.85 -7.48
C SER A 206 -15.51 -2.95 -6.26
N VAL A 207 -15.23 -3.57 -5.12
CA VAL A 207 -14.82 -2.89 -3.88
C VAL A 207 -13.55 -3.51 -3.32
N ARG A 208 -12.57 -2.67 -3.00
CA ARG A 208 -11.44 -3.01 -2.12
C ARG A 208 -11.91 -2.74 -0.68
N LEU A 209 -11.84 -3.76 0.18
CA LEU A 209 -12.39 -3.74 1.54
C LEU A 209 -11.25 -3.91 2.59
N PRO A 210 -10.62 -2.80 3.03
CA PRO A 210 -9.61 -2.76 4.09
C PRO A 210 -10.05 -3.38 5.43
N TYR A 211 -9.20 -4.25 6.00
CA TYR A 211 -9.25 -4.69 7.40
C TYR A 211 -7.87 -4.58 8.08
N ALA A 212 -7.84 -4.49 9.41
CA ALA A 212 -6.62 -4.53 10.21
C ALA A 212 -6.37 -5.90 10.85
N ASP A 213 -5.13 -6.36 10.98
CA ASP A 213 -4.81 -7.60 11.71
C ASP A 213 -5.32 -7.58 13.16
N GLU A 214 -5.21 -6.43 13.82
CA GLU A 214 -5.72 -6.21 15.17
C GLU A 214 -7.26 -6.41 15.28
N LEU A 215 -8.01 -6.25 14.19
CA LEU A 215 -9.44 -6.60 14.14
C LEU A 215 -9.63 -8.09 14.36
N VAL A 216 -8.83 -8.92 13.68
CA VAL A 216 -8.89 -10.38 13.76
C VAL A 216 -8.46 -10.85 15.15
N VAL A 217 -7.38 -10.28 15.70
CA VAL A 217 -6.83 -10.60 17.02
C VAL A 217 -7.77 -10.24 18.16
N LYS A 218 -8.36 -9.03 18.15
CA LYS A 218 -9.26 -8.58 19.22
C LYS A 218 -10.69 -9.09 19.05
N ASN A 219 -11.16 -9.15 17.80
CA ASN A 219 -12.53 -9.41 17.38
C ASN A 219 -13.60 -8.90 18.39
N PRO A 220 -13.59 -7.59 18.71
CA PRO A 220 -14.43 -7.04 19.78
C PRO A 220 -15.91 -7.11 19.42
N VAL A 221 -16.79 -7.14 20.43
CA VAL A 221 -18.21 -6.84 20.24
C VAL A 221 -18.35 -5.38 19.84
N VAL A 222 -19.10 -5.13 18.77
CA VAL A 222 -19.28 -3.78 18.21
C VAL A 222 -20.25 -2.97 19.07
N GLU A 223 -19.88 -1.73 19.38
CA GLU A 223 -20.75 -0.81 20.11
C GLU A 223 -22.01 -0.49 19.27
N PRO A 224 -23.25 -0.54 19.83
CA PRO A 224 -24.48 -0.31 19.08
C PRO A 224 -24.51 0.99 18.25
N ARG A 225 -23.89 2.06 18.78
CA ARG A 225 -23.77 3.36 18.10
C ARG A 225 -23.03 3.31 16.76
N LEU A 226 -22.17 2.32 16.53
CA LEU A 226 -21.39 2.15 15.30
C LEU A 226 -22.18 1.44 14.19
N VAL A 227 -23.32 0.83 14.53
CA VAL A 227 -24.20 0.08 13.63
C VAL A 227 -25.66 0.54 13.76
N LEU A 228 -25.88 1.79 14.15
CA LEU A 228 -27.21 2.35 14.47
C LEU A 228 -28.23 2.24 13.31
N ALA A 229 -27.78 2.26 12.06
CA ALA A 229 -28.62 2.06 10.88
C ALA A 229 -28.69 0.60 10.38
N ASN A 230 -28.08 -0.33 11.14
CA ASN A 230 -27.97 -1.77 10.87
C ASN A 230 -28.28 -2.55 12.17
N PRO A 231 -29.51 -2.48 12.73
CA PRO A 231 -29.84 -3.03 14.05
C PRO A 231 -29.73 -4.56 14.14
N ASP A 232 -29.67 -5.26 12.99
CA ASP A 232 -29.40 -6.69 12.92
C ASP A 232 -27.92 -7.05 13.22
N LEU A 233 -27.05 -6.05 13.29
CA LEU A 233 -25.62 -6.18 13.64
C LEU A 233 -25.33 -5.80 15.10
N GLU A 234 -26.33 -5.38 15.87
CA GLU A 234 -26.13 -4.97 17.27
C GLU A 234 -25.64 -6.15 18.13
N GLY A 235 -24.53 -5.97 18.84
CA GLY A 235 -23.94 -7.00 19.70
C GLY A 235 -23.17 -8.10 18.97
N LEU A 236 -23.08 -8.08 17.63
CA LEU A 236 -22.16 -8.92 16.87
C LEU A 236 -20.70 -8.50 17.06
N ARG A 237 -19.75 -9.35 16.67
CA ARG A 237 -18.31 -8.99 16.70
C ARG A 237 -17.85 -8.39 15.38
N ALA A 238 -16.74 -7.66 15.42
CA ALA A 238 -16.17 -6.95 14.28
C ALA A 238 -15.99 -7.83 13.03
N MET A 239 -15.52 -9.08 13.18
CA MET A 239 -15.40 -10.04 12.07
C MET A 239 -16.75 -10.45 11.47
N ASP A 240 -17.79 -10.57 12.29
CA ASP A 240 -19.14 -10.93 11.85
C ASP A 240 -19.80 -9.75 11.12
N VAL A 241 -19.54 -8.51 11.59
CA VAL A 241 -19.95 -7.27 10.91
C VAL A 241 -19.23 -7.09 9.57
N PHE A 242 -17.94 -7.39 9.50
CA PHE A 242 -17.15 -7.36 8.27
C PHE A 242 -17.66 -8.38 7.22
N GLU A 243 -18.02 -9.59 7.67
CA GLU A 243 -18.68 -10.61 6.85
C GLU A 243 -20.06 -10.14 6.37
N ALA A 244 -20.89 -9.55 7.23
CA ALA A 244 -22.21 -9.04 6.86
C ALA A 244 -22.17 -7.85 5.87
N VAL A 245 -21.13 -7.00 5.95
CA VAL A 245 -20.86 -5.95 4.94
C VAL A 245 -20.38 -6.55 3.62
N THR A 246 -19.48 -7.54 3.68
CA THR A 246 -19.02 -8.27 2.49
C THR A 246 -20.21 -8.92 1.76
N THR A 247 -21.09 -9.61 2.49
CA THR A 247 -22.30 -10.22 1.93
C THR A 247 -23.21 -9.17 1.28
N ALA A 248 -23.46 -8.04 1.94
CA ALA A 248 -24.31 -6.97 1.39
C ALA A 248 -23.76 -6.31 0.11
N LEU A 249 -22.43 -6.25 -0.06
CA LEU A 249 -21.80 -5.85 -1.32
C LEU A 249 -22.07 -6.89 -2.42
N THR A 250 -21.91 -8.17 -2.11
CA THR A 250 -22.11 -9.25 -3.08
C THR A 250 -23.59 -9.46 -3.44
N ASP A 251 -24.52 -9.23 -2.52
CA ASP A 251 -25.97 -9.26 -2.79
C ASP A 251 -26.39 -8.14 -3.75
N ALA A 252 -25.70 -6.99 -3.70
CA ALA A 252 -25.86 -5.92 -4.68
C ALA A 252 -25.23 -6.24 -6.05
N GLY A 253 -24.53 -7.37 -6.20
CA GLY A 253 -23.84 -7.76 -7.43
C GLY A 253 -22.50 -7.07 -7.64
N ILE A 254 -21.83 -6.65 -6.57
CA ILE A 254 -20.49 -6.03 -6.60
C ILE A 254 -19.43 -7.10 -6.28
N ALA A 255 -18.32 -7.10 -7.02
CA ALA A 255 -17.20 -7.98 -6.75
C ALA A 255 -16.34 -7.46 -5.59
N VAL A 256 -16.01 -8.30 -4.60
CA VAL A 256 -15.25 -7.86 -3.41
C VAL A 256 -13.83 -8.41 -3.45
N ILE A 257 -12.87 -7.52 -3.20
CA ILE A 257 -11.47 -7.80 -2.94
C ILE A 257 -11.20 -7.43 -1.48
N ILE A 258 -10.90 -8.43 -0.66
CA ILE A 258 -10.51 -8.20 0.74
C ILE A 258 -9.06 -7.69 0.76
N ASN A 259 -8.74 -6.70 1.58
CA ASN A 259 -7.39 -6.12 1.68
C ASN A 259 -6.91 -6.09 3.14
N ASN A 260 -5.75 -6.70 3.40
CA ASN A 260 -5.06 -6.57 4.69
C ASN A 260 -4.30 -5.24 4.70
N HIS A 261 -4.87 -4.25 5.38
CA HIS A 261 -4.51 -2.85 5.16
C HIS A 261 -3.44 -2.31 6.11
N ILE A 262 -3.40 -2.85 7.34
CA ILE A 262 -2.55 -2.39 8.43
C ILE A 262 -2.49 -3.47 9.53
N THR A 263 -1.43 -3.52 10.35
CA THR A 263 -1.33 -4.49 11.45
C THR A 263 -2.06 -3.97 12.70
N ARG A 264 -1.76 -2.73 13.11
CA ARG A 264 -2.47 -2.03 14.18
C ARG A 264 -3.60 -1.16 13.60
N ALA A 265 -4.80 -1.26 14.16
CA ALA A 265 -5.96 -0.54 13.65
C ALA A 265 -5.85 0.97 13.88
N ALA A 266 -5.70 1.72 12.78
CA ALA A 266 -5.52 3.16 12.75
C ALA A 266 -5.64 3.68 11.31
N TRP A 267 -5.92 4.98 11.15
CA TRP A 267 -5.78 5.65 9.85
C TRP A 267 -4.38 5.45 9.24
N CYS A 268 -4.33 4.94 8.02
CA CYS A 268 -3.12 4.34 7.43
C CYS A 268 -1.97 5.31 7.08
N CYS A 269 -0.81 4.69 6.87
CA CYS A 269 0.16 5.10 5.85
C CYS A 269 1.05 6.29 6.25
N GLY A 270 1.12 6.56 7.56
CA GLY A 270 2.26 7.25 8.17
C GLY A 270 3.54 6.40 8.16
N ALA A 271 4.65 6.99 8.59
CA ALA A 271 5.96 6.34 8.63
C ALA A 271 6.15 5.41 9.86
N ASP A 272 5.12 4.65 10.23
CA ASP A 272 5.20 3.70 11.35
C ASP A 272 5.92 2.41 10.91
N PRO A 273 7.09 2.06 11.49
CA PRO A 273 7.81 0.86 11.10
C PRO A 273 7.06 -0.44 11.48
N CYS A 274 6.13 -0.38 12.44
CA CYS A 274 5.38 -1.56 12.90
C CYS A 274 4.30 -2.02 11.92
N ASP A 275 3.89 -1.17 10.98
CA ASP A 275 2.86 -1.47 9.98
C ASP A 275 3.43 -1.60 8.56
N ALA A 276 4.74 -1.31 8.38
CA ALA A 276 5.43 -1.20 7.10
C ALA A 276 5.53 -2.50 6.27
N GLY A 277 5.37 -3.66 6.91
CA GLY A 277 5.34 -4.98 6.28
C GLY A 277 4.27 -5.87 6.88
N TRP A 278 4.22 -7.14 6.46
CA TRP A 278 3.26 -8.15 6.93
C TRP A 278 3.63 -8.80 8.28
N ALA A 279 4.84 -8.57 8.76
CA ALA A 279 5.36 -9.08 10.04
C ALA A 279 6.25 -8.01 10.68
N ASN A 280 6.18 -7.89 12.01
CA ASN A 280 6.87 -6.85 12.79
C ASN A 280 7.51 -7.37 14.10
N ASP A 281 7.39 -8.67 14.38
CA ASP A 281 8.02 -9.40 15.47
C ASP A 281 9.52 -9.07 15.66
N HIS A 282 10.26 -8.96 14.56
CA HIS A 282 11.68 -8.63 14.49
C HIS A 282 12.02 -7.21 14.99
N LEU A 283 11.03 -6.33 15.19
CA LEU A 283 11.18 -5.02 15.82
C LEU A 283 11.08 -5.07 17.37
N GLY A 284 10.88 -6.27 17.93
CA GLY A 284 11.04 -6.53 19.37
C GLY A 284 9.99 -5.80 20.23
N PRO A 285 10.39 -4.95 21.19
CA PRO A 285 9.45 -4.25 22.08
C PRO A 285 8.82 -2.99 21.48
N LEU A 286 9.21 -2.56 20.28
CA LEU A 286 8.75 -1.30 19.68
C LEU A 286 7.26 -1.32 19.29
N CYS A 287 6.75 -2.48 18.89
CA CYS A 287 5.39 -2.61 18.35
C CYS A 287 4.37 -3.05 19.41
N GLN A 288 3.27 -2.32 19.48
CA GLN A 288 2.16 -2.56 20.40
C GLN A 288 1.36 -3.82 20.00
N VAL A 289 1.01 -3.92 18.72
CA VAL A 289 0.48 -5.13 18.10
C VAL A 289 1.66 -5.84 17.45
N LYS A 290 1.87 -7.12 17.79
CA LYS A 290 3.00 -7.91 17.29
C LYS A 290 2.50 -9.07 16.45
N GLN A 291 3.24 -9.35 15.38
CA GLN A 291 2.82 -10.26 14.34
C GLN A 291 4.03 -10.92 13.68
N THR A 292 4.07 -12.25 13.66
CA THR A 292 4.92 -13.03 12.75
C THR A 292 4.21 -13.21 11.40
N GLU A 293 4.97 -13.64 10.39
CA GLU A 293 4.40 -13.99 9.08
C GLU A 293 3.38 -15.13 9.15
N GLU A 294 3.52 -16.07 10.10
CA GLU A 294 2.56 -17.16 10.23
C GLU A 294 1.25 -16.70 10.89
N ASP A 295 1.32 -15.75 11.83
CA ASP A 295 0.12 -15.12 12.41
C ASP A 295 -0.66 -14.35 11.33
N TRP A 296 0.04 -13.59 10.47
CA TRP A 296 -0.55 -12.92 9.30
C TRP A 296 -1.25 -13.89 8.34
N ILE A 297 -0.65 -15.04 8.06
CA ILE A 297 -1.29 -16.09 7.24
C ILE A 297 -2.53 -16.66 7.96
N GLN A 298 -2.47 -16.90 9.27
CA GLN A 298 -3.61 -17.38 10.03
C GLN A 298 -4.74 -16.34 10.12
N HIS A 299 -4.43 -15.05 10.19
CA HIS A 299 -5.42 -13.98 10.10
C HIS A 299 -6.10 -13.96 8.73
N TRP A 300 -5.32 -14.12 7.65
CA TRP A 300 -5.83 -14.25 6.29
C TRP A 300 -6.77 -15.46 6.14
N GLU A 301 -6.41 -16.62 6.69
CA GLU A 301 -7.27 -17.82 6.71
C GLU A 301 -8.54 -17.60 7.55
N ALA A 302 -8.45 -16.87 8.68
CA ALA A 302 -9.60 -16.57 9.53
C ALA A 302 -10.60 -15.58 8.91
N VAL A 303 -10.13 -14.62 8.11
CA VAL A 303 -10.99 -13.69 7.35
C VAL A 303 -11.56 -14.39 6.12
N MET A 304 -10.72 -15.00 5.28
CA MET A 304 -11.16 -15.57 4.01
C MET A 304 -11.95 -16.88 4.18
N GLY A 305 -11.75 -17.60 5.29
CA GLY A 305 -12.50 -18.82 5.62
C GLY A 305 -14.00 -18.58 5.87
N ARG A 306 -14.38 -17.39 6.35
CA ARG A 306 -15.78 -16.98 6.48
C ARG A 306 -16.44 -16.82 5.10
N VAL A 307 -15.76 -16.11 4.21
CA VAL A 307 -16.27 -15.76 2.88
C VAL A 307 -15.96 -16.78 1.78
N VAL A 308 -15.41 -17.96 2.14
CA VAL A 308 -14.99 -19.00 1.19
C VAL A 308 -16.12 -19.45 0.25
N ASN A 309 -17.34 -19.54 0.77
CA ASN A 309 -18.52 -19.96 -0.01
C ASN A 309 -19.13 -18.83 -0.85
N ASN A 310 -18.69 -17.58 -0.69
CA ASN A 310 -19.19 -16.45 -1.46
C ASN A 310 -18.53 -16.45 -2.87
N PRO A 311 -19.31 -16.48 -3.98
CA PRO A 311 -18.74 -16.52 -5.32
C PRO A 311 -18.24 -15.16 -5.82
N LEU A 312 -18.72 -14.04 -5.25
CA LEU A 312 -18.34 -12.68 -5.67
C LEU A 312 -17.23 -12.06 -4.83
N VAL A 313 -16.75 -12.74 -3.78
CA VAL A 313 -15.43 -12.44 -3.19
C VAL A 313 -14.38 -13.05 -4.12
N ILE A 314 -13.83 -12.21 -5.00
CA ILE A 314 -13.01 -12.64 -6.14
C ILE A 314 -11.52 -12.78 -5.80
N GLY A 315 -11.04 -12.20 -4.70
CA GLY A 315 -9.62 -12.25 -4.39
C GLY A 315 -9.21 -11.62 -3.06
N ALA A 316 -7.92 -11.78 -2.76
CA ALA A 316 -7.24 -11.27 -1.58
C ALA A 316 -6.06 -10.39 -2.00
N ASP A 317 -6.03 -9.16 -1.49
CA ASP A 317 -4.99 -8.17 -1.70
C ASP A 317 -4.06 -8.14 -0.48
N LEU A 318 -2.94 -8.85 -0.61
CA LEU A 318 -2.30 -9.56 0.50
C LEU A 318 -1.71 -8.66 1.59
N ARG A 319 -1.14 -7.50 1.23
CA ARG A 319 -0.68 -6.49 2.19
C ARG A 319 -0.60 -5.13 1.52
N ASN A 320 -1.28 -4.16 2.11
CA ASN A 320 -1.24 -2.77 1.68
C ASN A 320 0.13 -2.12 1.83
N GLU A 321 0.60 -1.56 0.71
CA GLU A 321 1.71 -0.64 0.56
C GLU A 321 3.00 -1.06 1.28
N VAL A 322 3.48 -2.28 1.02
CA VAL A 322 4.74 -2.80 1.60
C VAL A 322 5.89 -1.82 1.35
N ARG A 323 6.56 -1.43 2.44
CA ARG A 323 7.52 -0.31 2.47
C ARG A 323 8.62 -0.59 3.50
N GLY A 324 9.80 0.02 3.33
CA GLY A 324 10.90 -0.16 4.27
C GLY A 324 11.82 1.05 4.35
N LEU A 325 12.46 1.24 5.51
CA LEU A 325 13.50 2.25 5.64
C LEU A 325 14.71 1.87 4.76
N TRP A 326 14.94 2.61 3.67
CA TRP A 326 16.11 2.48 2.80
C TRP A 326 16.36 1.07 2.25
N GLY A 327 15.32 0.43 1.70
CA GLY A 327 15.45 -0.88 1.04
C GLY A 327 15.57 -2.10 1.97
N THR A 328 15.28 -1.94 3.28
CA THR A 328 15.19 -3.06 4.25
C THR A 328 14.12 -4.10 3.90
N MET A 329 13.14 -3.73 3.07
CA MET A 329 12.10 -4.58 2.51
C MET A 329 12.33 -4.82 1.00
N PRO A 330 13.29 -5.68 0.62
CA PRO A 330 13.53 -6.01 -0.78
C PRO A 330 12.39 -6.86 -1.35
N TRP A 331 12.06 -6.63 -2.62
CA TRP A 331 11.04 -7.35 -3.37
C TRP A 331 11.11 -8.88 -3.23
N SER A 332 12.32 -9.46 -3.20
CA SER A 332 12.52 -10.91 -3.08
C SER A 332 12.01 -11.53 -1.77
N LYS A 333 11.99 -10.77 -0.65
CA LYS A 333 11.34 -11.22 0.59
C LYS A 333 9.82 -11.14 0.48
N TRP A 334 9.31 -10.03 -0.06
CA TRP A 334 7.87 -9.82 -0.20
C TRP A 334 7.24 -10.86 -1.14
N ALA A 335 7.87 -11.11 -2.29
CA ALA A 335 7.44 -12.16 -3.22
C ALA A 335 7.34 -13.53 -2.52
N ALA A 336 8.35 -13.94 -1.72
CA ALA A 336 8.32 -15.23 -1.02
C ALA A 336 7.19 -15.33 0.03
N ALA A 337 6.91 -14.24 0.76
CA ALA A 337 5.80 -14.20 1.73
C ALA A 337 4.43 -14.19 1.02
N ALA A 338 4.32 -13.45 -0.08
CA ALA A 338 3.13 -13.41 -0.93
C ALA A 338 2.81 -14.79 -1.55
N GLU A 339 3.82 -15.53 -1.99
CA GLU A 339 3.68 -16.92 -2.46
C GLU A 339 3.18 -17.83 -1.33
N LYS A 340 3.83 -17.79 -0.16
CA LYS A 340 3.46 -18.61 0.99
C LYS A 340 2.02 -18.36 1.45
N CYS A 341 1.58 -17.10 1.50
CA CYS A 341 0.22 -16.71 1.88
C CYS A 341 -0.80 -17.03 0.77
N GLY A 342 -0.53 -16.63 -0.46
CA GLY A 342 -1.37 -16.91 -1.63
C GLY A 342 -1.61 -18.40 -1.81
N ASN A 343 -0.57 -19.23 -1.66
CA ASN A 343 -0.66 -20.68 -1.78
C ASN A 343 -1.32 -21.36 -0.56
N ARG A 344 -1.58 -20.65 0.54
CA ARG A 344 -2.44 -21.12 1.64
C ARG A 344 -3.91 -20.81 1.32
N LEU A 345 -4.21 -19.57 0.94
CA LEU A 345 -5.55 -19.16 0.51
C LEU A 345 -6.06 -19.98 -0.68
N LEU A 346 -5.23 -20.22 -1.70
CA LEU A 346 -5.58 -21.05 -2.87
C LEU A 346 -5.88 -22.52 -2.52
N LYS A 347 -5.40 -23.04 -1.39
CA LYS A 347 -5.74 -24.38 -0.89
C LYS A 347 -7.10 -24.42 -0.18
N MET A 348 -7.60 -23.28 0.28
CA MET A 348 -8.98 -23.13 0.78
C MET A 348 -9.96 -22.97 -0.38
N LYS A 349 -9.61 -22.14 -1.37
CA LYS A 349 -10.40 -21.92 -2.59
C LYS A 349 -9.47 -21.61 -3.77
N PRO A 350 -9.35 -22.52 -4.76
CA PRO A 350 -8.45 -22.35 -5.89
C PRO A 350 -8.94 -21.33 -6.93
N ASP A 351 -10.04 -20.62 -6.65
CA ASP A 351 -10.70 -19.65 -7.53
C ASP A 351 -10.36 -18.19 -7.25
N TRP A 352 -9.72 -17.89 -6.11
CA TRP A 352 -9.36 -16.52 -5.78
C TRP A 352 -8.21 -15.99 -6.62
N LEU A 353 -8.33 -14.74 -7.03
CA LEU A 353 -7.21 -13.93 -7.49
C LEU A 353 -6.35 -13.55 -6.27
N ILE A 354 -5.04 -13.76 -6.38
CA ILE A 354 -4.07 -13.34 -5.38
C ILE A 354 -3.42 -12.06 -5.90
N ILE A 355 -3.69 -10.95 -5.21
CA ILE A 355 -3.21 -9.63 -5.58
C ILE A 355 -1.98 -9.29 -4.74
N VAL A 356 -0.89 -8.93 -5.41
CA VAL A 356 0.41 -8.64 -4.80
C VAL A 356 0.81 -7.20 -5.14
N GLU A 357 0.71 -6.32 -4.16
CA GLU A 357 1.15 -4.92 -4.26
C GLU A 357 2.67 -4.77 -4.45
N GLY A 358 3.09 -3.66 -5.05
CA GLY A 358 4.49 -3.28 -5.17
C GLY A 358 5.18 -2.95 -3.84
N THR A 359 6.51 -2.93 -3.88
CA THR A 359 7.34 -2.29 -2.85
C THR A 359 7.32 -0.76 -2.94
N GLU A 360 7.96 -0.08 -1.98
CA GLU A 360 8.01 1.38 -1.88
C GLU A 360 6.61 2.01 -1.79
N SER A 361 5.76 1.46 -0.91
CA SER A 361 4.33 1.82 -0.80
C SER A 361 3.58 1.61 -2.12
N ALA A 362 3.65 0.40 -2.67
CA ALA A 362 3.07 0.02 -3.96
C ALA A 362 3.48 0.85 -5.19
N ASN A 363 4.51 1.72 -5.08
CA ASN A 363 4.97 2.52 -6.21
C ASN A 363 5.91 1.74 -7.15
N ASP A 364 6.47 0.60 -6.74
CA ASP A 364 7.43 -0.15 -7.55
C ASP A 364 7.24 -1.68 -7.51
N VAL A 365 6.90 -2.26 -8.67
CA VAL A 365 6.73 -3.69 -8.94
C VAL A 365 7.89 -4.22 -9.82
N SER A 366 8.90 -3.40 -10.13
CA SER A 366 9.91 -3.74 -11.15
C SER A 366 10.80 -4.93 -10.79
N GLY A 367 10.88 -5.30 -9.50
CA GLY A 367 11.50 -6.54 -9.05
C GLY A 367 10.86 -7.81 -9.63
N ALA A 368 9.58 -7.75 -10.06
CA ALA A 368 8.91 -8.86 -10.74
C ALA A 368 9.51 -9.19 -12.13
N ARG A 369 10.38 -8.33 -12.69
CA ARG A 369 11.17 -8.66 -13.90
C ARG A 369 12.19 -9.76 -13.65
N GLU A 370 12.79 -9.78 -12.46
CA GLU A 370 13.91 -10.68 -12.11
C GLU A 370 13.43 -11.81 -11.19
N ARG A 371 12.45 -11.52 -10.32
CA ARG A 371 11.78 -12.47 -9.44
C ARG A 371 10.26 -12.28 -9.53
N PRO A 372 9.60 -12.76 -10.61
CA PRO A 372 8.14 -12.83 -10.62
C PRO A 372 7.65 -13.76 -9.50
N VAL A 373 6.46 -13.47 -8.97
CA VAL A 373 5.74 -14.34 -8.02
C VAL A 373 5.24 -15.61 -8.73
N GLN A 374 5.31 -16.76 -8.06
CA GLN A 374 4.95 -18.08 -8.58
C GLN A 374 4.00 -18.77 -7.59
N LEU A 375 2.74 -18.96 -8.01
CA LEU A 375 1.69 -19.56 -7.19
C LEU A 375 1.52 -21.05 -7.52
N ASP A 376 1.01 -21.83 -6.57
CA ASP A 376 0.70 -23.26 -6.74
C ASP A 376 -0.47 -23.50 -7.74
N VAL A 377 -1.21 -22.44 -8.10
CA VAL A 377 -2.32 -22.46 -9.05
C VAL A 377 -2.09 -21.39 -10.13
N ASP A 378 -1.97 -21.83 -11.38
CA ASP A 378 -1.80 -20.95 -12.55
C ASP A 378 -2.97 -19.98 -12.70
N HIS A 379 -2.74 -18.87 -13.40
CA HIS A 379 -3.76 -17.89 -13.78
C HIS A 379 -4.51 -17.21 -12.60
N ARG A 380 -3.89 -17.14 -11.40
CA ARG A 380 -4.47 -16.44 -10.23
C ARG A 380 -3.71 -15.18 -9.80
N LEU A 381 -2.49 -14.97 -10.26
CA LEU A 381 -1.66 -13.83 -9.87
C LEU A 381 -2.08 -12.53 -10.58
N VAL A 382 -2.37 -11.50 -9.80
CA VAL A 382 -2.51 -10.10 -10.22
C VAL A 382 -1.48 -9.26 -9.45
N TYR A 383 -0.82 -8.31 -10.12
CA TYR A 383 -0.01 -7.32 -9.41
C TYR A 383 -0.84 -6.07 -9.09
N SER A 384 -0.50 -5.35 -8.03
CA SER A 384 -1.10 -4.04 -7.73
C SER A 384 -0.05 -2.94 -7.61
N ALA A 385 -0.41 -1.73 -8.04
CA ALA A 385 0.43 -0.55 -7.96
C ALA A 385 -0.40 0.67 -7.55
N HIS A 386 0.11 1.50 -6.64
CA HIS A 386 -0.56 2.72 -6.18
C HIS A 386 0.19 3.96 -6.66
N GLY A 387 -0.45 5.12 -6.55
CA GLY A 387 0.28 6.38 -6.71
C GLY A 387 -0.57 7.62 -6.55
N TYR A 388 -0.10 8.53 -5.71
CA TYR A 388 -0.74 9.79 -5.32
C TYR A 388 0.08 11.03 -5.76
N LYS A 389 -0.39 12.25 -5.50
CA LYS A 389 0.35 13.48 -5.89
C LYS A 389 1.75 13.57 -5.29
N TRP A 390 1.98 12.94 -4.13
CA TRP A 390 3.26 12.90 -3.42
C TRP A 390 4.20 11.76 -3.85
N SER A 391 3.70 10.75 -4.58
CA SER A 391 4.51 9.64 -5.07
C SER A 391 5.71 10.09 -5.88
N GLY A 392 6.79 9.31 -5.84
CA GLY A 392 8.09 9.72 -6.39
C GLY A 392 8.82 10.79 -5.56
N TRP A 393 8.44 11.00 -4.28
CA TRP A 393 9.27 11.70 -3.30
C TRP A 393 10.66 11.04 -3.19
N GLY A 394 11.68 11.80 -2.79
CA GLY A 394 13.08 11.36 -2.82
C GLY A 394 13.71 11.18 -4.22
N SER A 395 12.91 11.08 -5.28
CA SER A 395 13.41 10.95 -6.67
C SER A 395 13.97 12.27 -7.20
N TRP A 396 15.09 12.21 -7.94
CA TRP A 396 15.67 13.34 -8.67
C TRP A 396 14.71 14.03 -9.66
N GLN A 397 13.65 13.37 -10.11
CA GLN A 397 12.60 13.95 -10.96
C GLN A 397 11.44 14.63 -10.17
N GLY A 398 11.50 14.61 -8.82
CA GLY A 398 10.48 15.18 -7.95
C GLY A 398 9.20 14.34 -7.84
N ARG A 399 8.26 14.82 -7.02
CA ARG A 399 6.93 14.21 -6.78
C ARG A 399 6.07 14.22 -8.04
N PHE A 400 5.06 13.35 -8.14
CA PHE A 400 4.18 13.26 -9.31
C PHE A 400 3.43 14.58 -9.59
N ALA A 401 3.06 15.35 -8.56
CA ALA A 401 2.56 16.72 -8.67
C ALA A 401 3.46 17.67 -9.49
N GLN A 402 4.77 17.40 -9.57
CA GLN A 402 5.77 18.25 -10.21
C GLN A 402 6.07 17.82 -11.65
N ARG A 403 5.83 16.55 -12.00
CA ARG A 403 6.31 15.94 -13.25
C ARG A 403 5.54 16.38 -14.49
N SER A 404 6.25 16.47 -15.61
CA SER A 404 5.65 16.49 -16.94
C SER A 404 5.14 15.09 -17.32
N TYR A 405 4.13 15.02 -18.19
CA TYR A 405 3.54 13.75 -18.65
C TYR A 405 4.61 12.73 -19.12
N LYS A 406 5.62 13.18 -19.88
CA LYS A 406 6.73 12.33 -20.33
C LYS A 406 7.54 11.73 -19.16
N SER A 407 7.84 12.52 -18.12
CA SER A 407 8.59 12.06 -16.94
C SER A 407 7.75 11.26 -15.95
N PHE A 408 6.43 11.41 -16.01
CA PHE A 408 5.47 10.60 -15.24
C PHE A 408 5.36 9.19 -15.86
N VAL A 409 5.01 9.13 -17.15
CA VAL A 409 4.89 7.87 -17.91
C VAL A 409 6.20 7.06 -17.90
N ALA A 410 7.36 7.72 -18.03
CA ALA A 410 8.65 7.04 -17.97
C ALA A 410 8.96 6.36 -16.62
N THR A 411 8.34 6.80 -15.52
CA THR A 411 8.41 6.09 -14.24
C THR A 411 7.36 4.98 -14.18
N MET A 412 6.10 5.22 -14.57
CA MET A 412 5.07 4.16 -14.55
C MET A 412 5.48 2.94 -15.39
N ARG A 413 6.06 3.16 -16.58
CA ARG A 413 6.62 2.10 -17.45
C ARG A 413 7.81 1.34 -16.84
N ARG A 414 8.67 2.02 -16.08
CA ARG A 414 9.78 1.36 -15.37
C ARG A 414 9.23 0.44 -14.29
N ASN A 415 8.37 1.01 -13.45
CA ASN A 415 7.98 0.50 -12.15
C ASN A 415 6.92 -0.62 -12.22
N TRP A 416 5.93 -0.55 -13.11
CA TRP A 416 4.86 -1.58 -13.17
C TRP A 416 4.23 -1.75 -14.56
N ALA A 417 4.02 -0.67 -15.31
CA ALA A 417 3.19 -0.71 -16.52
C ALA A 417 3.79 -1.52 -17.68
N TYR A 418 5.06 -1.92 -17.59
CA TYR A 418 5.66 -2.89 -18.53
C TYR A 418 4.96 -4.26 -18.50
N LEU A 419 4.30 -4.62 -17.40
CA LEU A 419 3.54 -5.87 -17.30
C LEU A 419 2.28 -5.82 -18.20
N LEU A 420 1.57 -4.68 -18.19
CA LEU A 420 0.41 -4.42 -19.04
C LEU A 420 0.77 -4.11 -20.50
N GLU A 421 1.82 -3.33 -20.74
CA GLU A 421 2.28 -2.97 -22.09
C GLU A 421 3.02 -4.11 -22.79
N GLY A 422 3.51 -5.10 -22.04
CA GLY A 422 4.23 -6.27 -22.54
C GLY A 422 3.42 -7.57 -22.59
N ASP A 423 2.13 -7.54 -22.24
CA ASP A 423 1.24 -8.72 -22.16
C ASP A 423 1.74 -9.84 -21.21
N ILE A 424 2.33 -9.44 -20.08
CA ILE A 424 3.00 -10.38 -19.14
C ILE A 424 2.06 -10.82 -18.01
N ALA A 425 1.40 -9.87 -17.34
CA ALA A 425 0.54 -10.10 -16.19
C ALA A 425 -0.38 -8.89 -15.96
N PRO A 426 -1.55 -9.05 -15.32
CA PRO A 426 -2.39 -7.91 -14.98
C PRO A 426 -1.78 -7.04 -13.88
N VAL A 427 -1.97 -5.72 -14.01
CA VAL A 427 -1.71 -4.74 -12.95
C VAL A 427 -2.99 -3.95 -12.69
N TRP A 428 -3.51 -4.07 -11.47
CA TRP A 428 -4.60 -3.25 -10.96
C TRP A 428 -4.00 -2.01 -10.28
N PHE A 429 -4.47 -0.81 -10.64
CA PHE A 429 -4.02 0.41 -9.97
C PHE A 429 -4.81 0.65 -8.68
N GLY A 430 -4.58 -0.17 -7.64
CA GLY A 430 -5.49 -0.37 -6.49
C GLY A 430 -5.84 0.87 -5.65
N GLU A 431 -4.98 1.88 -5.64
CA GLU A 431 -5.24 3.19 -5.06
C GLU A 431 -4.78 4.35 -5.94
N LEU A 432 -5.74 5.19 -6.32
CA LEU A 432 -5.58 6.55 -6.82
C LEU A 432 -6.63 7.45 -6.19
N GLY A 433 -6.33 8.75 -6.03
CA GLY A 433 -7.30 9.69 -5.47
C GLY A 433 -6.86 11.15 -5.55
N ALA A 434 -7.81 12.06 -5.45
CA ALA A 434 -7.56 13.50 -5.38
C ALA A 434 -8.62 14.19 -4.50
N PRO A 435 -8.29 15.34 -3.87
CA PRO A 435 -9.22 16.06 -3.01
C PRO A 435 -10.31 16.78 -3.82
N ASP A 436 -11.46 17.04 -3.18
CA ASP A 436 -12.59 17.80 -3.76
C ASP A 436 -12.27 19.27 -4.03
N ASP A 437 -11.35 19.87 -3.25
CA ASP A 437 -10.73 21.17 -3.56
C ASP A 437 -9.23 21.01 -3.90
N PRO A 438 -8.87 20.76 -5.18
CA PRO A 438 -7.51 20.46 -5.61
C PRO A 438 -6.61 21.67 -5.82
N SER A 439 -5.31 21.47 -5.59
CA SER A 439 -4.27 22.39 -6.02
C SER A 439 -3.85 22.15 -7.48
N VAL A 440 -3.05 23.06 -8.05
CA VAL A 440 -2.41 22.90 -9.37
C VAL A 440 -1.54 21.63 -9.42
N GLY A 441 -0.93 21.26 -8.29
CA GLY A 441 -0.19 20.01 -8.12
C GLY A 441 -1.08 18.76 -8.15
N ASP A 442 -2.21 18.76 -7.44
CA ASP A 442 -3.21 17.67 -7.51
C ASP A 442 -3.72 17.49 -8.95
N ALA A 443 -4.19 18.57 -9.57
CA ALA A 443 -4.76 18.54 -10.91
C ALA A 443 -3.74 18.12 -11.98
N ARG A 444 -2.44 18.42 -11.79
CA ARG A 444 -1.37 17.95 -12.69
C ARG A 444 -1.12 16.44 -12.54
N TYR A 445 -1.05 15.94 -11.32
CA TYR A 445 -0.92 14.50 -11.05
C TYR A 445 -2.14 13.74 -11.61
N TRP A 446 -3.35 14.19 -11.30
CA TRP A 446 -4.61 13.56 -11.70
C TRP A 446 -4.71 13.43 -13.23
N LYS A 447 -4.50 14.54 -13.94
CA LYS A 447 -4.54 14.57 -15.42
C LYS A 447 -3.41 13.77 -16.07
N ASN A 448 -2.25 13.65 -15.43
CA ASN A 448 -1.19 12.77 -15.91
C ASN A 448 -1.56 11.29 -15.71
N LEU A 449 -2.12 10.93 -14.55
CA LEU A 449 -2.49 9.56 -14.21
C LEU A 449 -3.63 9.05 -15.08
N LEU A 450 -4.80 9.71 -15.04
CA LEU A 450 -5.98 9.18 -15.73
C LEU A 450 -5.78 9.14 -17.25
N LYS A 451 -5.10 10.13 -17.83
CA LYS A 451 -4.70 10.08 -19.25
C LYS A 451 -3.85 8.85 -19.57
N TYR A 452 -2.94 8.47 -18.66
CA TYR A 452 -2.09 7.30 -18.86
C TYR A 452 -2.88 5.99 -18.69
N LEU A 453 -3.65 5.85 -17.60
CA LEU A 453 -4.51 4.67 -17.36
C LEU A 453 -5.48 4.43 -18.53
N LYS A 454 -6.13 5.50 -19.04
CA LYS A 454 -7.00 5.45 -20.23
C LYS A 454 -6.25 4.99 -21.48
N SER A 455 -4.99 5.41 -21.65
CA SER A 455 -4.17 5.12 -22.84
C SER A 455 -3.60 3.69 -22.89
N ILE A 456 -3.48 3.02 -21.75
CA ILE A 456 -3.07 1.60 -21.66
C ILE A 456 -4.25 0.67 -21.28
N ASP A 457 -5.44 1.26 -21.14
CA ASP A 457 -6.68 0.65 -20.64
C ASP A 457 -6.48 -0.16 -19.36
N ALA A 458 -6.02 0.50 -18.30
CA ALA A 458 -5.73 -0.13 -17.01
C ALA A 458 -6.97 -0.24 -16.09
N ASP A 459 -6.99 -1.35 -15.36
CA ASP A 459 -7.86 -1.61 -14.21
C ASP A 459 -7.44 -0.72 -13.02
N PHE A 460 -8.39 -0.24 -12.19
CA PHE A 460 -8.10 0.76 -11.16
C PHE A 460 -8.92 0.61 -9.87
N GLY A 461 -8.47 1.27 -8.80
CA GLY A 461 -9.18 1.41 -7.53
C GLY A 461 -9.11 2.85 -7.01
N TYR A 462 -10.27 3.47 -6.77
CA TYR A 462 -10.34 4.83 -6.26
C TYR A 462 -10.31 4.85 -4.72
N TRP A 463 -9.49 5.72 -4.13
CA TRP A 463 -9.50 6.06 -2.71
C TRP A 463 -10.16 7.44 -2.52
N ALA A 464 -11.32 7.55 -1.86
CA ALA A 464 -12.16 6.50 -1.28
C ALA A 464 -13.65 6.83 -1.36
N LEU A 465 -14.50 5.88 -0.96
CA LEU A 465 -15.92 6.12 -0.77
C LEU A 465 -16.18 7.09 0.38
N ASN A 466 -15.59 6.81 1.55
CA ASN A 466 -15.99 7.37 2.83
C ASN A 466 -15.93 8.92 2.87
N PRO A 467 -16.97 9.62 3.35
CA PRO A 467 -16.97 11.07 3.62
C PRO A 467 -16.18 11.45 4.88
N ARG A 468 -15.96 10.50 5.78
CA ARG A 468 -15.44 10.73 7.13
C ARG A 468 -14.45 9.65 7.57
N LYS A 469 -13.45 10.09 8.34
CA LYS A 469 -12.46 9.24 9.01
C LYS A 469 -12.95 8.87 10.40
N ALA A 470 -12.62 7.65 10.85
CA ALA A 470 -12.90 7.22 12.22
C ALA A 470 -12.31 8.20 13.25
N LYS A 471 -11.06 8.62 13.01
CA LYS A 471 -10.35 9.59 13.85
C LYS A 471 -11.00 10.97 13.80
N GLY A 472 -11.54 11.40 14.93
CA GLY A 472 -12.06 12.77 15.13
C GLY A 472 -13.27 13.15 14.27
N ASN A 473 -13.86 12.22 13.51
CA ASN A 473 -14.86 12.50 12.48
C ASN A 473 -14.38 13.55 11.45
N GLU A 474 -13.09 13.54 11.13
CA GLU A 474 -12.48 14.45 10.16
C GLU A 474 -13.06 14.22 8.75
N LYS A 475 -13.28 15.30 7.99
CA LYS A 475 -13.73 15.22 6.60
C LYS A 475 -12.65 14.55 5.74
N GLU A 476 -13.03 13.51 5.01
CA GLU A 476 -12.22 13.00 3.91
C GLU A 476 -12.49 13.83 2.65
N SER A 477 -11.51 14.63 2.22
CA SER A 477 -11.61 15.41 0.97
C SER A 477 -11.55 14.51 -0.27
N TYR A 478 -11.07 13.27 -0.13
CA TYR A 478 -11.00 12.29 -1.22
C TYR A 478 -12.34 11.59 -1.48
N SER A 479 -13.39 11.84 -0.68
CA SER A 479 -14.70 11.19 -0.78
C SER A 479 -15.44 11.38 -2.12
N LEU A 480 -16.22 10.38 -2.52
CA LEU A 480 -17.21 10.45 -3.62
C LEU A 480 -18.68 10.45 -3.17
N VAL A 481 -18.97 10.46 -1.86
CA VAL A 481 -20.31 10.73 -1.31
C VAL A 481 -20.28 11.83 -0.25
N HIS A 482 -21.44 12.40 0.06
CA HIS A 482 -21.62 13.33 1.17
C HIS A 482 -21.80 12.59 2.50
N ASP A 483 -21.90 13.34 3.61
CA ASP A 483 -22.04 12.80 4.98
C ASP A 483 -23.28 11.89 5.20
N ASP A 484 -24.23 11.90 4.27
CA ASP A 484 -25.40 11.01 4.27
C ASP A 484 -25.12 9.61 3.70
N TRP A 485 -23.90 9.37 3.20
CA TRP A 485 -23.42 8.13 2.54
C TRP A 485 -24.19 7.68 1.29
N ILE A 486 -25.14 8.48 0.78
CA ILE A 486 -26.00 8.12 -0.37
C ILE A 486 -26.04 9.17 -1.49
N THR A 487 -25.71 10.44 -1.20
CA THR A 487 -25.66 11.51 -2.22
C THR A 487 -24.26 11.59 -2.83
N PRO A 488 -24.09 11.36 -4.16
CA PRO A 488 -22.79 11.44 -4.83
C PRO A 488 -22.17 12.84 -4.88
N VAL A 489 -20.85 12.92 -4.80
CA VAL A 489 -20.08 14.14 -5.10
C VAL A 489 -19.83 14.22 -6.61
N LEU A 490 -20.54 15.13 -7.29
CA LEU A 490 -20.50 15.25 -8.75
C LEU A 490 -19.53 16.34 -9.21
N ASP A 491 -18.25 16.00 -9.25
CA ASP A 491 -17.16 16.91 -9.63
C ASP A 491 -16.30 16.38 -10.79
N TYR A 492 -15.13 17.00 -11.00
CA TYR A 492 -14.16 16.62 -12.03
C TYR A 492 -13.63 15.18 -11.86
N ARG A 493 -13.54 14.67 -10.62
CA ARG A 493 -13.04 13.33 -10.31
C ARG A 493 -14.05 12.30 -10.78
N MET A 494 -15.31 12.45 -10.36
CA MET A 494 -16.38 11.53 -10.75
C MET A 494 -16.64 11.56 -12.25
N LYS A 495 -16.51 12.73 -12.91
CA LYS A 495 -16.50 12.85 -14.37
C LYS A 495 -15.41 11.98 -15.00
N ASP A 496 -14.15 12.18 -14.62
CA ASP A 496 -13.02 11.52 -15.26
C ASP A 496 -12.97 10.01 -14.94
N LEU A 497 -13.47 9.60 -13.77
CA LEU A 497 -13.64 8.19 -13.39
C LEU A 497 -14.70 7.49 -14.26
N LEU A 498 -15.84 8.13 -14.53
CA LEU A 498 -16.84 7.60 -15.47
C LEU A 498 -16.29 7.46 -16.89
N GLU A 499 -15.31 8.27 -17.30
CA GLU A 499 -14.63 8.08 -18.58
C GLU A 499 -13.73 6.82 -18.61
N LEU A 500 -13.19 6.38 -17.46
CA LEU A 500 -12.44 5.12 -17.35
C LEU A 500 -13.35 3.89 -17.25
N MET A 501 -14.45 3.98 -16.50
CA MET A 501 -15.44 2.89 -16.32
C MET A 501 -16.17 2.51 -17.61
N ARG A 502 -16.31 3.46 -18.56
CA ARG A 502 -17.17 3.32 -19.74
C ARG A 502 -16.41 3.03 -21.05
N GLN A 503 -15.08 3.00 -20.96
CA GLN A 503 -14.17 2.33 -21.90
C GLN A 503 -14.33 0.82 -21.67
#